data_AF-A0A8S1JFD5-F1
#
_entry.id   AF-A0A8S1JFD5-F1
#
_cell.length_a   1.000
_cell.length_b   1.000
_cell.length_c   1.000
_cell.angle_alpha   90.00
_cell.angle_beta   90.00
_cell.angle_gamma   90.00
#
_symmetry.space_group_name_H-M   'P 1'
#
loop_
_entity.id
_entity.type
_entity.pdbx_description
1 polymer ?
#
loop_
_entity_poly.entity_id
_entity_poly.type
_entity_poly.pdbx_seq_one_letter_code
_entity_poly.pdbx_strand_id
1 'polypeptide(L)'
;MAWKNEEGKVLFKSILTKQSMDKRMCLDMDAVARRIQRTNVLTIRGSADGENAVAKANKFSAIRLHDVAIIDGADHHFSNLEHGAALVDELVEFLTRGV
;
A
#
# COMPACT_ATOMS: atom_id res chain seq x y z
N MET A 1 -18.94 -10.01 -3.10
CA MET A 1 -19.76 -8.87 -3.58
C MET A 1 -20.22 -9.17 -5.01
N ALA A 2 -21.48 -8.90 -5.36
CA ALA A 2 -22.04 -9.20 -6.67
C ALA A 2 -22.46 -7.91 -7.37
N TRP A 3 -21.99 -7.71 -8.60
CA TRP A 3 -22.44 -6.66 -9.50
C TRP A 3 -23.55 -7.18 -10.38
N LYS A 4 -24.65 -6.44 -10.45
CA LYS A 4 -25.84 -6.78 -11.23
C LYS A 4 -26.11 -5.68 -12.26
N ASN A 5 -26.72 -6.03 -13.39
CA ASN A 5 -27.29 -5.05 -14.31
C ASN A 5 -28.61 -4.48 -13.75
N GLU A 6 -29.22 -3.54 -14.49
CA GLU A 6 -30.50 -2.90 -14.13
C GLU A 6 -31.67 -3.90 -13.99
N GLU A 7 -31.60 -5.04 -14.68
CA GLU A 7 -32.58 -6.13 -14.61
C GLU A 7 -32.33 -7.09 -13.43
N GLY A 8 -31.31 -6.82 -12.60
CA GLY A 8 -30.94 -7.65 -11.46
C GLY A 8 -30.15 -8.91 -11.81
N LYS A 9 -29.77 -9.12 -13.07
CA LYS A 9 -28.90 -10.21 -13.53
C LYS A 9 -27.48 -9.98 -13.02
N VAL A 10 -26.92 -10.96 -12.31
CA VAL A 10 -25.53 -10.91 -11.83
C VAL A 10 -24.58 -10.96 -13.02
N LEU A 11 -23.86 -9.88 -13.25
CA LEU A 11 -22.82 -9.78 -14.28
C LEU A 11 -21.49 -10.33 -13.78
N PHE A 12 -21.20 -10.10 -12.49
CA PHE A 12 -19.95 -10.50 -11.88
C PHE A 12 -20.16 -10.79 -10.40
N LYS A 13 -19.60 -11.89 -9.90
CA LYS A 13 -19.61 -12.22 -8.47
C LYS A 13 -18.20 -12.51 -8.01
N SER A 14 -17.62 -11.57 -7.28
CA SER A 14 -16.37 -11.83 -6.56
C SER A 14 -16.72 -12.65 -5.32
N ILE A 15 -16.36 -13.94 -5.38
CA ILE A 15 -16.41 -14.86 -4.25
C ILE A 15 -14.97 -15.05 -3.78
N LEU A 16 -14.65 -14.55 -2.58
CA LEU A 16 -13.43 -14.93 -1.89
C LEU A 16 -13.58 -16.40 -1.48
N THR A 17 -12.89 -17.28 -2.17
CA THR A 17 -12.84 -18.70 -1.80
C THR A 17 -11.65 -18.94 -0.88
N LYS A 18 -11.72 -19.99 -0.04
CA LYS A 18 -10.57 -20.44 0.75
C LYS A 18 -9.33 -20.64 -0.12
N GLN A 19 -9.49 -21.26 -1.29
CA GLN A 19 -8.41 -21.44 -2.26
C GLN A 19 -7.81 -20.10 -2.75
N SER A 20 -8.63 -19.05 -2.90
CA SER A 20 -8.14 -17.70 -3.26
C SER A 20 -7.28 -17.10 -2.15
N MET A 21 -7.66 -17.35 -0.89
CA MET A 21 -6.89 -16.93 0.28
C MET A 21 -5.60 -17.73 0.41
N ASP A 22 -5.65 -19.06 0.29
CA ASP A 22 -4.49 -19.94 0.38
C ASP A 22 -3.45 -19.59 -0.69
N LYS A 23 -3.89 -19.34 -1.94
CA LYS A 23 -3.03 -18.86 -3.02
C LYS A 23 -2.37 -17.53 -2.68
N ARG A 24 -3.11 -16.58 -2.09
CA ARG A 24 -2.57 -15.27 -1.69
C ARG A 24 -1.52 -15.41 -0.59
N MET A 25 -1.75 -16.29 0.38
CA MET A 25 -0.79 -16.53 1.48
C MET A 25 0.52 -17.16 1.01
N CYS A 26 0.52 -17.84 -0.15
CA CYS A 26 1.71 -18.42 -0.75
C CYS A 26 2.48 -17.47 -1.68
N LEU A 27 1.99 -16.23 -1.88
CA LEU A 27 2.67 -15.27 -2.75
C LEU A 27 3.87 -14.65 -2.03
N ASP A 28 5.03 -14.71 -2.69
CA ASP A 28 6.17 -13.87 -2.34
C ASP A 28 5.88 -12.43 -2.78
N MET A 29 5.36 -11.64 -1.84
CA MET A 29 4.99 -10.25 -2.09
C MET A 29 6.19 -9.37 -2.43
N ASP A 30 7.39 -9.69 -1.93
CA ASP A 30 8.61 -8.93 -2.25
C ASP A 30 8.97 -9.15 -3.72
N ALA A 31 8.93 -10.40 -4.19
CA ALA A 31 9.17 -10.74 -5.60
C ALA A 31 8.11 -10.13 -6.52
N VAL A 32 6.83 -10.13 -6.11
CA VAL A 32 5.74 -9.52 -6.90
C VAL A 32 5.89 -8.01 -6.96
N ALA A 33 6.19 -7.34 -5.85
CA ALA A 33 6.35 -5.89 -5.79
C ALA A 33 7.48 -5.39 -6.71
N ARG A 34 8.61 -6.10 -6.78
CA ARG A 34 9.73 -5.79 -7.69
C ARG A 34 9.35 -5.80 -9.18
N ARG A 35 8.22 -6.42 -9.54
CA ARG A 35 7.71 -6.44 -10.93
C ARG A 35 6.96 -5.17 -11.31
N ILE A 36 6.75 -4.23 -10.39
CA ILE A 36 6.17 -2.91 -10.70
C ILE A 36 7.22 -2.11 -11.50
N GLN A 37 6.87 -1.74 -12.74
CA GLN A 37 7.80 -1.09 -13.68
C GLN A 37 7.28 0.22 -14.27
N ARG A 38 5.98 0.47 -14.21
CA ARG A 38 5.31 1.57 -14.94
C ARG A 38 4.65 2.61 -14.05
N THR A 39 4.71 2.42 -12.74
CA THR A 39 3.97 3.23 -11.78
C THR A 39 4.93 3.64 -10.68
N ASN A 40 4.91 4.92 -10.32
CA ASN A 40 5.61 5.42 -9.16
C ASN A 40 4.93 4.85 -7.90
N VAL A 41 5.73 4.47 -6.93
CA VAL A 41 5.26 3.89 -5.67
C VAL A 41 5.78 4.76 -4.54
N LEU A 42 4.89 5.20 -3.65
CA LEU A 42 5.26 5.82 -2.38
C LEU A 42 5.05 4.82 -1.25
N THR A 43 6.01 4.74 -0.33
CA THR A 43 5.83 4.08 0.96
C THR A 43 6.08 5.07 2.08
N ILE A 44 5.03 5.37 2.84
CA ILE A 44 5.12 6.22 4.02
C ILE A 44 5.15 5.33 5.27
N ARG A 45 6.03 5.64 6.23
CA ARG A 45 6.10 4.94 7.53
C ARG A 45 6.37 5.91 8.67
N GLY A 46 5.92 5.54 9.86
CA GLY A 46 6.37 6.18 11.09
C GLY A 46 7.62 5.54 11.66
N SER A 47 8.55 6.34 12.18
CA SER A 47 9.81 5.83 12.75
C SER A 47 9.61 5.08 14.07
N ALA A 48 8.50 5.33 14.77
CA ALA A 48 8.10 4.67 16.02
C ALA A 48 7.09 3.52 15.81
N ASP A 49 6.86 3.07 14.57
CA ASP A 49 6.03 1.90 14.27
C ASP A 49 6.68 0.61 14.83
N GLY A 50 6.17 0.16 15.99
CA GLY A 50 6.61 -1.07 16.66
C GLY A 50 6.09 -2.37 16.02
N GLU A 51 5.09 -2.30 15.15
CA GLU A 51 4.50 -3.48 14.49
C GLU A 51 5.23 -3.81 13.18
N ASN A 52 5.68 -2.77 12.47
CA ASN A 52 6.38 -2.89 11.21
C ASN A 52 7.64 -2.04 11.19
N ALA A 53 8.76 -2.67 11.58
CA ALA A 53 10.07 -2.03 11.57
C ALA A 53 10.37 -1.29 10.25
N VAL A 54 10.93 -0.09 10.35
CA VAL A 54 11.41 0.75 9.23
C VAL A 54 12.27 -0.03 8.23
N ALA A 55 13.04 -1.02 8.71
CA ALA A 55 13.83 -1.92 7.86
C ALA A 55 13.00 -2.67 6.80
N LYS A 56 11.71 -2.93 7.03
CA LYS A 56 10.80 -3.52 6.03
C LYS A 56 10.43 -2.54 4.93
N ALA A 57 10.36 -1.23 5.20
CA ALA A 57 10.11 -0.22 4.17
C ALA A 57 11.26 -0.17 3.16
N ASN A 58 12.50 -0.29 3.66
CA ASN A 58 13.70 -0.33 2.82
C ASN A 58 13.78 -1.58 1.94
N LYS A 59 13.08 -2.68 2.26
CA LYS A 59 13.01 -3.85 1.36
C LYS A 59 12.30 -3.53 0.05
N PHE A 60 11.41 -2.54 0.04
CA PHE A 60 10.70 -2.09 -1.14
C PHE A 60 11.48 -1.09 -2.00
N SER A 61 12.64 -0.59 -1.52
CA SER A 61 13.56 0.26 -2.30
C SER A 61 14.04 -0.38 -3.61
N ALA A 62 13.88 -1.70 -3.76
CA ALA A 62 14.17 -2.41 -4.99
C ALA A 62 13.10 -2.24 -6.08
N ILE A 63 11.97 -1.59 -5.79
CA ILE A 63 11.01 -1.16 -6.80
C ILE A 63 11.63 0.04 -7.55
N ARG A 64 11.67 -0.03 -8.88
CA ARG A 64 12.44 0.91 -9.71
C ARG A 64 12.05 2.38 -9.55
N LEU A 65 10.77 2.65 -9.34
CA LEU A 65 10.20 4.01 -9.23
C LEU A 65 9.58 4.14 -7.84
N HIS A 66 10.42 4.14 -6.81
CA HIS A 66 9.98 4.05 -5.42
C HIS A 66 10.55 5.15 -4.55
N ASP A 67 9.65 5.84 -3.87
CA ASP A 67 9.96 6.81 -2.84
C ASP A 67 9.60 6.24 -1.47
N VAL A 68 10.46 6.49 -0.48
CA VAL A 68 10.20 6.15 0.92
C VAL A 68 10.21 7.43 1.75
N ALA A 69 9.09 7.73 2.40
CA ALA A 69 8.97 8.80 3.36
C ALA A 69 8.89 8.21 4.77
N ILE A 70 9.76 8.68 5.67
CA ILE A 70 9.74 8.31 7.09
C ILE A 70 9.34 9.53 7.90
N ILE A 71 8.20 9.43 8.58
CA ILE A 71 7.68 10.47 9.48
C ILE A 71 8.22 10.16 10.88
N ASP A 72 9.07 11.04 11.38
CA ASP A 72 9.74 10.82 12.66
C ASP A 72 8.74 10.85 13.82
N GLY A 73 8.91 9.97 14.80
CA GLY A 73 8.04 9.82 15.97
C GLY A 73 6.67 9.19 15.69
N ALA A 74 6.28 8.98 14.43
CA ALA A 74 4.96 8.43 14.12
C ALA A 74 4.86 6.93 14.40
N ASP A 75 3.72 6.52 14.96
CA ASP A 75 3.36 5.14 15.25
C ASP A 75 2.66 4.48 14.05
N HIS A 76 2.26 3.22 14.20
CA HIS A 76 1.57 2.47 13.15
C HIS A 76 0.26 3.14 12.67
N HIS A 77 -0.40 3.88 13.56
CA HIS A 77 -1.71 4.48 13.34
C HIS A 77 -1.65 5.96 12.96
N PHE A 78 -0.48 6.59 12.99
CA PHE A 78 -0.32 8.03 12.88
C PHE A 78 -1.25 8.77 13.87
N SER A 79 -1.27 8.31 15.13
CA SER A 79 -2.27 8.73 16.14
C SER A 79 -2.19 10.22 16.51
N ASN A 80 -1.05 10.87 16.30
CA ASN A 80 -0.88 12.31 16.49
C ASN A 80 -1.31 13.06 15.22
N LEU A 81 -2.12 14.12 15.38
CA LEU A 81 -2.56 14.98 14.29
C LEU A 81 -1.41 15.55 13.46
N GLU A 82 -0.28 15.89 14.07
CA GLU A 82 0.89 16.41 13.35
C GLU A 82 1.51 15.34 12.44
N HIS A 83 1.56 14.09 12.89
CA HIS A 83 2.03 12.97 12.08
C HIS A 83 1.04 12.64 10.95
N GLY A 84 -0.26 12.77 11.21
CA GLY A 84 -1.30 12.63 10.20
C GLY A 84 -1.21 13.73 9.13
N ALA A 85 -0.95 14.97 9.53
CA ALA A 85 -0.73 16.08 8.60
C ALA A 85 0.51 15.83 7.73
N ALA A 86 1.64 15.44 8.34
CA ALA A 86 2.85 15.09 7.60
C ALA A 86 2.62 13.95 6.59
N LEU A 87 1.81 12.94 6.93
CA LEU A 87 1.43 11.87 5.99
C LEU A 87 0.66 12.41 4.79
N VAL A 88 -0.28 13.31 5.03
CA VAL A 88 -1.06 13.94 3.96
C VAL A 88 -0.16 14.79 3.07
N ASP A 89 0.76 15.56 3.65
CA ASP A 89 1.69 16.41 2.90
C ASP A 89 2.57 15.58 1.95
N GLU A 90 3.19 14.51 2.46
CA GLU A 90 3.98 13.56 1.65
C GLU A 90 3.16 12.94 0.51
N LEU A 91 1.90 12.58 0.79
CA LEU A 91 1.00 12.03 -0.22
C LEU A 91 0.64 13.07 -1.30
N VAL A 92 0.30 14.29 -0.89
CA VAL A 92 -0.05 15.38 -1.80
C VAL A 92 1.14 15.74 -2.67
N GLU A 93 2.34 15.87 -2.08
CA GLU A 93 3.56 16.15 -2.84
C GLU A 93 3.83 15.06 -3.88
N PHE A 94 3.76 13.79 -3.48
CA PHE A 94 3.97 12.67 -4.38
C PHE A 94 2.95 12.64 -5.54
N LEU A 95 1.67 12.92 -5.27
CA LEU A 95 0.63 12.93 -6.30
C LEU A 95 0.73 14.15 -7.22
N THR A 96 1.23 15.27 -6.72
CA THR A 96 1.29 16.54 -7.47
C THR A 96 2.63 16.76 -8.18
N ARG A 97 3.66 15.94 -7.90
CA ARG A 97 4.99 16.03 -8.52
C ARG A 97 5.01 15.94 -10.06
N GLY A 98 3.91 15.57 -10.70
CA GLY A 98 3.80 15.50 -12.16
C GLY A 98 4.52 14.28 -12.74
N VAL A 99 3.96 13.71 -13.80
CA VAL A 99 4.62 12.72 -14.66
C VAL A 99 5.61 13.44 -15.58
#